data_AF-A0A0D0BK10-F1
#
_entry.id   AF-A0A0D0BK10-F1
#
_cell.length_a   1.000
_cell.length_b   1.000
_cell.length_c   1.000
_cell.angle_alpha   90.00
_cell.angle_beta   90.00
_cell.angle_gamma   90.00
#
_symmetry.space_group_name_H-M   'P 1'
#
loop_
_entity.id
_entity.type
_entity.pdbx_description
1 polymer ?
#
loop_
_entity_poly.entity_id
_entity_poly.type
_entity_poly.pdbx_seq_one_letter_code
_entity_poly.pdbx_strand_id
1 'polypeptide(L)'
;MDSSSTSPSAQDIWKWTFSKEAAAPCFIRDALSMKESNARDTDFYWLGHIPCRTVIIVGIVVGIQDYEKRSLYTIDDSTAVVECVLRHRPPPKPPTNADASRSVQKSKWEATSPIPPPPPPTPVTAIGYPVQVIGRVVRFYDTRQIIVESIVPCQSTNDQWKHWKTVVELHKSKYSVPKPFEIPAPLVSSCETSSEELGNRDERGLPAAASNIASSSNRQTYALASGTNIPVPSTPSKRPLHDHAPSSPLTDSTTSALSSPIKHGSTDPPKLRHPSRLHARDLTENTFRLYLKHYMDHAAVAFDWDADDDLFSTPTKRPRVPLDQTPKARTDTTHDRTPRASTPHDCAPRRPAFTLSHLRRVPELALLAGRVVHTETKRRARAERNAEKDKAVQTQKTSSKLTPGPSSKVLAHSQTRTKPTDVPRVKMKRLFSWAVLRLYEEGSIVLWDQPLVPVSVSVPRPPGSGDTSGLWKTANNTANCSSANNSVFSTANTTMFSSTGASSSKFVLSEEDAYLSDPPMYEEDEAYVSVTPELLAAPVREIMRAKGIRGKSSKVGAEEITRYLRREDARWARIGAWAVEETMEMILGE
;
A
#
# COMPACT_ATOMS: atom_id res chain seq x y z
N MET A 1 -20.05 -47.83 29.00
CA MET A 1 -19.76 -48.25 27.61
C MET A 1 -19.36 -46.99 26.87
N ASP A 2 -18.07 -46.70 26.81
CA ASP A 2 -17.55 -45.50 26.14
C ASP A 2 -17.66 -45.69 24.63
N SER A 3 -18.61 -44.99 24.01
CA SER A 3 -18.68 -44.87 22.57
C SER A 3 -17.44 -44.13 22.09
N SER A 4 -16.43 -44.85 21.61
CA SER A 4 -15.24 -44.29 20.98
C SER A 4 -15.68 -43.40 19.81
N SER A 5 -15.67 -42.07 20.01
CA SER A 5 -16.03 -41.11 18.98
C SER A 5 -15.02 -41.24 17.84
N THR A 6 -15.45 -41.87 16.76
CA THR A 6 -14.62 -42.02 15.57
C THR A 6 -14.48 -40.63 14.95
N SER A 7 -13.26 -40.12 14.84
CA SER A 7 -13.04 -38.82 14.20
C SER A 7 -13.63 -38.81 12.79
N PRO A 8 -14.35 -37.75 12.39
CA PRO A 8 -15.04 -37.71 11.11
C PRO A 8 -14.05 -37.87 9.95
N SER A 9 -14.45 -38.60 8.91
CA SER A 9 -13.60 -38.76 7.73
C SER A 9 -13.47 -37.43 6.98
N ALA A 10 -12.41 -37.26 6.18
CA ALA A 10 -12.24 -36.07 5.34
C ALA A 10 -13.42 -35.88 4.36
N GLN A 11 -14.05 -36.97 3.93
CA GLN A 11 -15.22 -36.94 3.06
C GLN A 11 -16.47 -36.45 3.79
N ASP A 12 -16.66 -36.85 5.05
CA ASP A 12 -17.76 -36.36 5.90
C ASP A 12 -17.60 -34.87 6.17
N ILE A 13 -16.38 -34.43 6.47
CA ILE A 13 -16.04 -33.02 6.65
C ILE A 13 -16.33 -32.23 5.37
N TRP A 14 -15.82 -32.70 4.23
CA TRP A 14 -16.06 -32.07 2.94
C TRP A 14 -17.56 -31.94 2.65
N LYS A 15 -18.35 -33.01 2.87
CA LYS A 15 -19.81 -32.98 2.71
C LYS A 15 -20.46 -31.96 3.64
N TRP A 16 -20.02 -31.85 4.89
CA TRP A 16 -20.52 -30.84 5.83
C TRP A 16 -20.24 -29.41 5.36
N THR A 17 -19.12 -29.16 4.66
CA THR A 17 -18.80 -27.81 4.15
C THR A 17 -19.77 -27.26 3.10
N PHE A 18 -20.68 -28.09 2.57
CA PHE A 18 -21.78 -27.65 1.69
C PHE A 18 -23.00 -27.16 2.45
N SER A 19 -23.06 -27.37 3.77
CA SER A 19 -24.16 -26.87 4.60
C SER A 19 -24.08 -25.36 4.77
N LYS A 20 -25.22 -24.72 5.02
CA LYS A 20 -25.27 -23.28 5.34
C LYS A 20 -24.55 -22.95 6.65
N GLU A 21 -24.54 -23.88 7.60
CA GLU A 21 -23.86 -23.76 8.89
C GLU A 21 -22.32 -23.72 8.75
N ALA A 22 -21.79 -24.24 7.64
CA ALA A 22 -20.37 -24.18 7.34
C ALA A 22 -19.92 -22.87 6.67
N ALA A 23 -20.84 -21.94 6.39
CA ALA A 23 -20.48 -20.61 5.92
C ALA A 23 -19.85 -19.82 7.08
N ALA A 24 -18.54 -19.58 7.00
CA ALA A 24 -17.79 -19.00 8.11
C ALA A 24 -17.73 -17.47 8.02
N PRO A 25 -18.26 -16.73 9.02
CA PRO A 25 -17.94 -15.31 9.17
C PRO A 25 -16.45 -15.16 9.47
N CYS A 26 -15.72 -14.42 8.65
CA CYS A 26 -14.29 -14.21 8.84
C CYS A 26 -13.83 -12.85 8.29
N PHE A 27 -12.57 -12.52 8.53
CA PHE A 27 -11.90 -11.42 7.85
C PHE A 27 -11.40 -11.85 6.47
N ILE A 28 -11.09 -10.88 5.61
CA ILE A 28 -10.50 -11.15 4.30
C ILE A 28 -9.11 -11.77 4.47
N ARG A 29 -8.31 -11.28 5.45
CA ARG A 29 -7.00 -11.87 5.76
C ARG A 29 -7.11 -13.35 6.13
N ASP A 30 -8.14 -13.71 6.89
CA ASP A 30 -8.42 -15.10 7.23
C ASP A 30 -8.63 -15.92 5.97
N ALA A 31 -9.54 -15.48 5.09
CA ALA A 31 -9.86 -16.17 3.85
C ALA A 31 -8.63 -16.39 2.94
N LEU A 32 -7.76 -15.38 2.84
CA LEU A 32 -6.51 -15.46 2.07
C LEU A 32 -5.48 -16.41 2.71
N SER A 33 -5.47 -16.55 4.04
CA SER A 33 -4.46 -17.31 4.79
C SER A 33 -4.90 -18.70 5.29
N MET A 34 -6.17 -19.09 5.11
CA MET A 34 -6.66 -20.43 5.50
C MET A 34 -5.77 -21.55 4.95
N LYS A 35 -5.63 -22.67 5.66
CA LYS A 35 -4.82 -23.79 5.17
C LYS A 35 -5.63 -24.67 4.22
N GLU A 36 -5.06 -25.08 3.10
CA GLU A 36 -5.71 -26.03 2.18
C GLU A 36 -5.83 -27.42 2.83
N SER A 37 -6.95 -28.11 2.58
CA SER A 37 -7.06 -29.53 2.93
C SER A 37 -6.05 -30.34 2.11
N ASN A 38 -5.28 -31.21 2.76
CA ASN A 38 -4.35 -32.12 2.07
C ASN A 38 -5.07 -33.33 1.46
N ALA A 39 -6.37 -33.51 1.72
CA ALA A 39 -7.12 -34.63 1.20
C ALA A 39 -7.39 -34.44 -0.30
N ARG A 40 -6.96 -35.43 -1.09
CA ARG A 40 -7.18 -35.46 -2.55
C ARG A 40 -8.67 -35.35 -2.83
N ASP A 41 -9.01 -34.60 -3.87
CA ASP A 41 -10.38 -34.43 -4.38
C ASP A 41 -11.36 -33.72 -3.43
N THR A 42 -10.88 -33.09 -2.35
CA THR A 42 -11.71 -32.27 -1.46
C THR A 42 -11.33 -30.79 -1.57
N ASP A 43 -12.30 -29.93 -1.89
CA ASP A 43 -12.09 -28.50 -2.12
C ASP A 43 -12.61 -27.64 -0.95
N PHE A 44 -12.01 -27.84 0.23
CA PHE A 44 -12.25 -27.02 1.42
C PHE A 44 -10.95 -26.55 2.07
N TYR A 45 -11.09 -25.54 2.94
CA TYR A 45 -10.01 -24.88 3.64
C TYR A 45 -10.21 -24.98 5.15
N TRP A 46 -9.13 -24.83 5.92
CA TRP A 46 -9.14 -24.79 7.37
C TRP A 46 -8.94 -23.36 7.85
N LEU A 47 -9.98 -22.81 8.47
CA LEU A 47 -9.91 -21.57 9.25
C LEU A 47 -9.65 -21.94 10.71
N GLY A 48 -8.37 -21.96 11.06
CA GLY A 48 -7.93 -22.57 12.32
C GLY A 48 -8.32 -24.05 12.37
N HIS A 49 -9.20 -24.42 13.29
CA HIS A 49 -9.71 -25.78 13.44
C HIS A 49 -11.08 -26.01 12.79
N ILE A 50 -11.65 -25.04 12.08
CA ILE A 50 -12.97 -25.17 11.44
C ILE A 50 -12.82 -25.33 9.92
N PRO A 51 -13.37 -26.40 9.33
CA PRO A 51 -13.36 -26.58 7.88
C PRO A 51 -14.41 -25.68 7.24
N CYS A 52 -14.06 -24.94 6.21
CA CYS A 52 -15.02 -24.12 5.48
C CYS A 52 -14.66 -24.03 3.99
N ARG A 53 -15.67 -23.69 3.21
CA ARG A 53 -15.56 -23.52 1.76
C ARG A 53 -16.24 -22.23 1.31
N THR A 54 -17.32 -21.90 2.00
CA THR A 54 -18.04 -20.63 1.88
C THR A 54 -17.65 -19.72 3.05
N VAL A 55 -17.41 -18.45 2.75
CA VAL A 55 -17.12 -17.42 3.74
C VAL A 55 -18.18 -16.32 3.68
N ILE A 56 -18.35 -15.64 4.81
CA ILE A 56 -19.15 -14.43 4.94
C ILE A 56 -18.17 -13.31 5.32
N ILE A 57 -18.03 -12.32 4.45
CA ILE A 57 -17.17 -11.15 4.69
C ILE A 57 -18.01 -9.86 4.62
N VAL A 58 -17.58 -8.84 5.35
CA VAL A 58 -18.16 -7.49 5.27
C VAL A 58 -17.03 -6.49 5.09
N GLY A 59 -17.09 -5.71 4.01
CA GLY A 59 -16.05 -4.76 3.66
C GLY A 59 -16.56 -3.67 2.71
N ILE A 60 -15.69 -2.70 2.42
CA ILE A 60 -15.96 -1.59 1.51
C ILE A 60 -15.57 -1.99 0.10
N VAL A 61 -16.45 -1.70 -0.88
CA VAL A 61 -16.09 -1.87 -2.30
C VAL A 61 -15.09 -0.79 -2.69
N VAL A 62 -13.87 -1.18 -3.04
CA VAL A 62 -12.80 -0.26 -3.47
C VAL A 62 -12.59 -0.25 -4.99
N GLY A 63 -13.19 -1.19 -5.71
CA GLY A 63 -13.11 -1.23 -7.17
C GLY A 63 -14.19 -2.12 -7.78
N ILE A 64 -14.67 -1.73 -8.97
CA ILE A 64 -15.65 -2.50 -9.74
C ILE A 64 -15.14 -2.59 -11.18
N GLN A 65 -15.11 -3.79 -11.74
CA GLN A 65 -14.85 -4.03 -13.16
C GLN A 65 -15.94 -4.91 -13.74
N ASP A 66 -16.70 -4.36 -14.68
CA ASP A 66 -17.78 -5.08 -15.35
C ASP A 66 -17.30 -5.75 -16.64
N TYR A 67 -17.64 -7.02 -16.78
CA TYR A 67 -17.47 -7.80 -17.99
C TYR A 67 -18.83 -8.35 -18.41
N GLU A 68 -18.94 -8.78 -19.66
CA GLU A 68 -20.19 -9.29 -20.22
C GLU A 68 -20.81 -10.42 -19.36
N LYS A 69 -19.99 -11.36 -18.89
CA LYS A 69 -20.46 -12.56 -18.15
C LYS A 69 -20.30 -12.48 -16.63
N ARG A 70 -19.66 -11.43 -16.11
CA ARG A 70 -19.35 -11.30 -14.68
C ARG A 70 -18.98 -9.87 -14.30
N SER A 71 -19.19 -9.52 -13.03
CA SER A 71 -18.61 -8.33 -12.41
C SER A 71 -17.55 -8.75 -11.39
N LEU A 72 -16.43 -8.04 -11.37
CA LEU A 72 -15.38 -8.18 -10.37
C LEU A 72 -15.49 -7.04 -9.37
N TYR A 73 -15.70 -7.37 -8.11
CA TYR A 73 -15.68 -6.44 -6.98
C TYR A 73 -14.36 -6.60 -6.24
N THR A 74 -13.64 -5.51 -6.02
CA THR A 74 -12.49 -5.50 -5.12
C THR A 74 -12.98 -5.00 -3.77
N ILE A 75 -12.85 -5.80 -2.72
CA ILE A 75 -13.41 -5.52 -1.40
C ILE A 75 -12.27 -5.42 -0.38
N ASP A 76 -12.32 -4.40 0.46
CA ASP A 76 -11.38 -4.12 1.55
C ASP A 76 -12.12 -4.10 2.89
N ASP A 77 -11.71 -4.93 3.83
CA ASP A 77 -12.24 -4.97 5.20
C ASP A 77 -11.26 -4.41 6.23
N SER A 78 -10.24 -3.66 5.79
CA SER A 78 -9.07 -3.16 6.50
C SER A 78 -8.04 -4.23 6.94
N THR A 79 -8.37 -5.51 6.85
CA THR A 79 -7.41 -6.59 7.16
C THR A 79 -6.65 -7.05 5.92
N ALA A 80 -7.31 -7.03 4.76
CA ALA A 80 -6.75 -7.30 3.45
C ALA A 80 -7.74 -6.90 2.36
N VAL A 81 -7.34 -7.07 1.10
CA VAL A 81 -8.17 -6.81 -0.09
C VAL A 81 -8.33 -8.10 -0.89
N VAL A 82 -9.54 -8.41 -1.34
CA VAL A 82 -9.82 -9.61 -2.15
C VAL A 82 -10.73 -9.31 -3.34
N GLU A 83 -10.49 -10.03 -4.44
CA GLU A 83 -11.36 -10.01 -5.61
C GLU A 83 -12.55 -10.96 -5.41
N CYS A 84 -13.75 -10.42 -5.58
CA CYS A 84 -15.03 -11.09 -5.47
C CYS A 84 -15.70 -11.14 -6.86
N VAL A 85 -15.85 -12.35 -7.39
CA VAL A 85 -16.36 -12.62 -8.73
C VAL A 85 -17.86 -12.91 -8.69
N LEU A 86 -18.69 -11.97 -9.12
CA LEU A 86 -20.12 -12.16 -9.29
C LEU A 86 -20.42 -12.59 -10.73
N ARG A 87 -20.94 -13.80 -10.91
CA ARG A 87 -21.33 -14.30 -12.24
C ARG A 87 -22.72 -13.81 -12.61
N HIS A 88 -22.85 -13.25 -13.82
CA HIS A 88 -24.16 -12.89 -14.34
C HIS A 88 -24.91 -14.15 -14.73
N ARG A 89 -26.18 -14.26 -14.33
CA ARG A 89 -27.04 -15.32 -14.87
C ARG A 89 -27.22 -15.03 -16.36
N PRO A 90 -26.96 -16.01 -17.25
CA PRO A 90 -27.26 -15.82 -18.66
C PRO A 90 -28.76 -15.51 -18.79
N PRO A 91 -29.15 -14.60 -19.71
CA PRO A 91 -30.56 -14.33 -19.94
C PRO A 91 -31.27 -15.66 -20.24
N PRO A 92 -32.49 -15.88 -19.71
CA PRO A 92 -33.24 -17.08 -19.99
C PRO A 92 -33.34 -17.24 -21.52
N LYS A 93 -32.95 -18.41 -22.03
CA LYS A 93 -33.08 -18.69 -23.46
C LYS A 93 -34.55 -18.48 -23.83
N PRO A 94 -34.87 -17.69 -24.87
CA PRO A 94 -36.26 -17.54 -25.30
C PRO A 94 -36.84 -18.94 -25.54
N PRO A 95 -38.11 -19.18 -25.16
CA PRO A 95 -38.74 -20.48 -25.34
C PRO A 95 -38.63 -20.86 -26.82
N THR A 96 -37.80 -21.85 -27.09
CA THR A 96 -37.65 -22.36 -28.44
C THR A 96 -38.89 -23.22 -28.66
N ASN A 97 -39.92 -22.64 -29.28
CA ASN A 97 -41.15 -23.35 -29.63
C ASN A 97 -40.78 -24.50 -30.57
N ALA A 98 -40.52 -25.68 -30.00
CA ALA A 98 -40.03 -26.84 -30.70
C ALA A 98 -41.11 -27.59 -31.50
N ASP A 99 -42.38 -27.18 -31.41
CA ASP A 99 -43.49 -27.95 -31.99
C ASP A 99 -44.24 -27.27 -33.15
N ALA A 100 -43.80 -26.11 -33.65
CA ALA A 100 -44.38 -25.52 -34.87
C ALA A 100 -43.70 -26.09 -36.13
N SER A 101 -43.93 -27.38 -36.37
CA SER A 101 -43.56 -28.04 -37.62
C SER A 101 -44.38 -27.49 -38.80
N ARG A 102 -43.68 -27.31 -39.94
CA ARG A 102 -44.19 -27.27 -41.31
C ARG A 102 -45.23 -26.18 -41.65
N SER A 103 -44.75 -25.04 -42.12
CA SER A 103 -45.18 -24.62 -43.47
C SER A 103 -44.07 -23.86 -44.19
N VAL A 104 -43.87 -24.29 -45.43
CA VAL A 104 -42.84 -23.84 -46.37
C VAL A 104 -43.27 -22.50 -46.95
N GLN A 105 -42.60 -21.40 -46.60
CA GLN A 105 -42.51 -20.25 -47.52
C GLN A 105 -41.12 -19.60 -47.41
N LYS A 106 -40.39 -19.66 -48.52
CA LYS A 106 -39.13 -18.94 -48.76
C LYS A 106 -39.43 -17.45 -48.88
N SER A 107 -39.49 -16.71 -47.76
CA SER A 107 -39.46 -15.25 -47.81
C SER A 107 -38.02 -14.75 -47.66
N LYS A 108 -37.57 -14.17 -48.77
CA LYS A 108 -36.60 -13.07 -48.94
C LYS A 108 -35.95 -12.56 -47.65
N TRP A 109 -34.65 -12.76 -47.56
CA TRP A 109 -33.80 -12.37 -46.43
C TRP A 109 -33.70 -10.84 -46.38
N GLU A 110 -34.64 -10.23 -45.69
CA GLU A 110 -34.57 -8.82 -45.32
C GLU A 110 -33.49 -8.69 -44.25
N ALA A 111 -32.40 -8.02 -44.59
CA ALA A 111 -31.23 -7.83 -43.74
C ALA A 111 -31.66 -7.17 -42.42
N THR A 112 -31.93 -8.00 -41.42
CA THR A 112 -32.31 -7.55 -40.08
C THR A 112 -31.10 -6.84 -39.50
N SER A 113 -31.20 -5.52 -39.34
CA SER A 113 -30.16 -4.69 -38.73
C SER A 113 -29.67 -5.36 -37.45
N PRO A 114 -28.34 -5.48 -37.23
CA PRO A 114 -27.79 -6.17 -36.09
C PRO A 114 -28.34 -5.54 -34.81
N ILE A 115 -29.09 -6.34 -34.04
CA ILE A 115 -29.60 -5.92 -32.74
C ILE A 115 -28.37 -5.55 -31.89
N PRO A 116 -28.30 -4.33 -31.34
CA PRO A 116 -27.16 -3.91 -30.52
C PRO A 116 -27.03 -4.86 -29.31
N PRO A 117 -25.79 -5.19 -28.88
CA PRO A 117 -25.59 -6.08 -27.75
C PRO A 117 -26.30 -5.52 -26.50
N PRO A 118 -26.89 -6.38 -25.65
CA PRO A 118 -27.53 -5.92 -24.43
C PRO A 118 -26.51 -5.16 -23.57
N PRO A 119 -26.92 -4.07 -22.90
CA PRO A 119 -26.03 -3.33 -22.02
C PRO A 119 -25.53 -4.24 -20.88
N PRO A 120 -24.30 -4.03 -20.39
CA PRO A 120 -23.81 -4.78 -19.24
C PRO A 120 -24.74 -4.56 -18.04
N PRO A 121 -24.95 -5.59 -17.19
CA PRO A 121 -25.81 -5.45 -16.02
C PRO A 121 -25.23 -4.42 -15.06
N THR A 122 -26.12 -3.65 -14.43
CA THR A 122 -25.74 -2.64 -13.46
C THR A 122 -25.08 -3.30 -12.25
N PRO A 123 -23.94 -2.78 -11.77
CA PRO A 123 -23.35 -3.22 -10.51
C PRO A 123 -24.33 -3.17 -9.35
N VAL A 124 -24.22 -4.14 -8.43
CA VAL A 124 -25.07 -4.24 -7.23
C VAL A 124 -24.91 -3.04 -6.29
N THR A 125 -23.74 -2.43 -6.27
CA THR A 125 -23.42 -1.24 -5.45
C THR A 125 -22.35 -0.39 -6.14
N ALA A 126 -22.03 0.79 -5.58
CA ALA A 126 -20.95 1.65 -6.03
C ALA A 126 -19.68 1.52 -5.16
N ILE A 127 -18.57 2.07 -5.67
CA ILE A 127 -17.31 2.19 -4.92
C ILE A 127 -17.53 3.08 -3.68
N GLY A 128 -16.92 2.72 -2.56
CA GLY A 128 -17.04 3.40 -1.26
C GLY A 128 -18.17 2.88 -0.36
N TYR A 129 -19.05 1.99 -0.86
CA TYR A 129 -20.16 1.47 -0.06
C TYR A 129 -19.79 0.14 0.64
N PRO A 130 -20.24 -0.04 1.90
CA PRO A 130 -20.09 -1.31 2.60
C PRO A 130 -21.03 -2.37 2.03
N VAL A 131 -20.50 -3.58 1.86
CA VAL A 131 -21.25 -4.75 1.38
C VAL A 131 -20.98 -5.96 2.25
N GLN A 132 -22.00 -6.80 2.40
CA GLN A 132 -21.87 -8.16 2.88
C GLN A 132 -21.77 -9.10 1.68
N VAL A 133 -20.73 -9.94 1.66
CA VAL A 133 -20.52 -10.94 0.62
C VAL A 133 -20.52 -12.33 1.23
N ILE A 134 -21.34 -13.19 0.65
CA ILE A 134 -21.35 -14.64 0.89
C ILE A 134 -20.84 -15.28 -0.39
N GLY A 135 -19.79 -16.10 -0.28
CA GLY A 135 -19.23 -16.74 -1.47
C GLY A 135 -18.22 -17.82 -1.18
N ARG A 136 -17.94 -18.61 -2.21
CA ARG A 136 -17.01 -19.71 -2.15
C ARG A 136 -15.58 -19.24 -2.39
N VAL A 137 -14.67 -19.58 -1.50
CA VAL A 137 -13.24 -19.32 -1.67
C VAL A 137 -12.68 -20.27 -2.71
N VAL A 138 -11.97 -19.73 -3.70
CA VAL A 138 -11.35 -20.51 -4.78
C VAL A 138 -9.92 -20.02 -4.99
N ARG A 139 -9.00 -20.96 -5.13
CA ARG A 139 -7.62 -20.65 -5.51
C ARG A 139 -7.57 -20.06 -6.92
N PHE A 140 -6.88 -18.95 -7.06
CA PHE A 140 -6.67 -18.27 -8.34
C PHE A 140 -5.20 -17.90 -8.47
N TYR A 141 -4.47 -18.70 -9.25
CA TYR A 141 -3.01 -18.68 -9.30
C TYR A 141 -2.39 -18.88 -7.89
N ASP A 142 -1.59 -17.92 -7.44
CA ASP A 142 -0.90 -17.92 -6.14
C ASP A 142 -1.69 -17.17 -5.06
N THR A 143 -2.89 -16.69 -5.39
CA THR A 143 -3.81 -16.01 -4.47
C THR A 143 -5.16 -16.73 -4.41
N ARG A 144 -6.12 -16.11 -3.72
CA ARG A 144 -7.50 -16.57 -3.63
C ARG A 144 -8.45 -15.47 -4.08
N GLN A 145 -9.58 -15.90 -4.61
CA GLN A 145 -10.71 -15.06 -4.95
C GLN A 145 -11.97 -15.67 -4.35
N ILE A 146 -13.02 -14.86 -4.21
CA ILE A 146 -14.32 -15.32 -3.72
C ILE A 146 -15.28 -15.37 -4.90
N ILE A 147 -15.79 -16.56 -5.23
CA ILE A 147 -16.90 -16.68 -6.19
C ILE A 147 -18.18 -16.35 -5.43
N VAL A 148 -18.73 -15.18 -5.72
CA VAL A 148 -19.87 -14.60 -5.00
C VAL A 148 -21.13 -15.41 -5.28
N GLU A 149 -21.77 -15.87 -4.20
CA GLU A 149 -23.13 -16.42 -4.23
C GLU A 149 -24.15 -15.31 -3.98
N SER A 150 -23.88 -14.43 -3.02
CA SER A 150 -24.69 -13.27 -2.69
C SER A 150 -23.81 -12.08 -2.32
N ILE A 151 -24.13 -10.90 -2.84
CA ILE A 151 -23.56 -9.62 -2.44
C ILE A 151 -24.72 -8.67 -2.18
N VAL A 152 -24.75 -8.09 -0.98
CA VAL A 152 -25.84 -7.22 -0.53
C VAL A 152 -25.22 -5.97 0.10
N PRO A 153 -25.63 -4.75 -0.31
CA PRO A 153 -25.24 -3.53 0.40
C PRO A 153 -25.63 -3.61 1.88
N CYS A 154 -24.71 -3.24 2.78
CA CYS A 154 -25.04 -3.17 4.20
C CYS A 154 -26.11 -2.11 4.43
N GLN A 155 -27.04 -2.37 5.35
CA GLN A 155 -28.12 -1.44 5.66
C GLN A 155 -27.63 -0.30 6.54
N SER A 156 -26.59 -0.55 7.33
CA SER A 156 -25.96 0.43 8.21
C SER A 156 -24.44 0.29 8.22
N THR A 157 -23.74 1.40 8.41
CA THR A 157 -22.28 1.41 8.69
C THR A 157 -21.93 0.56 9.91
N ASN A 158 -22.87 0.41 10.86
CA ASN A 158 -22.67 -0.42 12.07
C ASN A 158 -22.58 -1.92 11.75
N ASP A 159 -23.03 -2.38 10.58
CA ASP A 159 -23.00 -3.80 10.23
C ASP A 159 -21.57 -4.31 10.05
N GLN A 160 -20.64 -3.44 9.58
CA GLN A 160 -19.22 -3.76 9.53
C GLN A 160 -18.65 -4.00 10.94
N TRP A 161 -18.97 -3.12 11.89
CA TRP A 161 -18.50 -3.27 13.27
C TRP A 161 -19.09 -4.49 13.98
N LYS A 162 -20.38 -4.77 13.76
CA LYS A 162 -21.03 -6.00 14.26
C LYS A 162 -20.32 -7.24 13.72
N HIS A 163 -20.06 -7.28 12.41
CA HIS A 163 -19.31 -8.37 11.78
C HIS A 163 -17.94 -8.55 12.41
N TRP A 164 -17.18 -7.47 12.59
CA TRP A 164 -15.87 -7.52 13.24
C TRP A 164 -15.92 -8.09 14.65
N LYS A 165 -16.85 -7.61 15.47
CA LYS A 165 -17.03 -8.10 16.83
C LYS A 165 -17.32 -9.60 16.84
N THR A 166 -18.22 -10.06 15.97
CA THR A 166 -18.54 -11.48 15.80
C THR A 166 -17.32 -12.30 15.37
N VAL A 167 -16.55 -11.84 14.38
CA VAL A 167 -15.36 -12.57 13.91
C VAL A 167 -14.29 -12.67 15.00
N VAL A 168 -14.05 -11.59 15.75
CA VAL A 168 -13.11 -11.61 16.88
C VAL A 168 -13.55 -12.59 17.96
N GLU A 169 -14.84 -12.62 18.28
CA GLU A 169 -15.41 -13.57 19.25
C GLU A 169 -15.31 -15.02 18.76
N LEU A 170 -15.55 -15.27 17.47
CA LEU A 170 -15.39 -16.59 16.85
C LEU A 170 -13.93 -17.05 16.85
N HIS A 171 -12.96 -16.17 16.63
CA HIS A 171 -11.54 -16.52 16.77
C HIS A 171 -11.21 -16.97 18.20
N LYS A 172 -11.70 -16.23 19.21
CA LYS A 172 -11.46 -16.56 20.63
C LYS A 172 -12.14 -17.86 21.07
N SER A 173 -13.37 -18.09 20.62
CA SER A 173 -14.23 -19.18 21.12
C SER A 173 -14.20 -20.44 20.26
N LYS A 174 -13.88 -20.33 18.97
CA LYS A 174 -14.07 -21.42 18.01
C LYS A 174 -12.89 -21.65 17.07
N TYR A 175 -12.41 -20.64 16.33
CA TYR A 175 -11.42 -20.87 15.26
C TYR A 175 -10.03 -21.20 15.80
N SER A 176 -9.57 -20.50 16.85
CA SER A 176 -8.22 -20.66 17.40
C SER A 176 -8.15 -21.68 18.54
N VAL A 177 -9.28 -22.28 18.93
CA VAL A 177 -9.31 -23.29 19.99
C VAL A 177 -8.81 -24.61 19.40
N PRO A 178 -7.77 -25.25 19.95
CA PRO A 178 -7.18 -26.48 19.43
C PRO A 178 -8.03 -27.72 19.76
N LYS A 179 -9.35 -27.61 19.61
CA LYS A 179 -10.29 -28.72 19.74
C LYS A 179 -10.47 -29.36 18.35
N PRO A 180 -10.33 -30.69 18.22
CA PRO A 180 -10.68 -31.39 16.99
C PRO A 180 -12.11 -31.04 16.53
N PHE A 181 -12.27 -30.83 15.22
CA PHE A 181 -13.58 -30.53 14.66
C PHE A 181 -14.50 -31.73 14.77
N GLU A 182 -15.66 -31.52 15.39
CA GLU A 182 -16.77 -32.47 15.46
C GLU A 182 -17.88 -31.95 14.55
N ILE A 183 -18.36 -32.79 13.63
CA ILE A 183 -19.50 -32.43 12.78
C ILE A 183 -20.72 -32.29 13.70
N PRO A 184 -21.37 -31.11 13.75
CA PRO A 184 -22.58 -30.92 14.53
C PRO A 184 -23.61 -32.00 14.17
N ALA A 185 -24.20 -32.64 15.18
CA ALA A 185 -25.30 -33.55 14.94
C ALA A 185 -26.41 -32.78 14.19
N PRO A 186 -27.01 -33.36 13.14
CA PRO A 186 -28.10 -32.71 12.45
C PRO A 186 -29.15 -32.36 13.49
N LEU A 187 -29.52 -31.08 13.58
CA LEU A 187 -30.59 -30.63 14.46
C LEU A 187 -31.81 -31.46 14.08
N VAL A 188 -32.12 -32.48 14.89
CA VAL A 188 -33.35 -33.23 14.74
C VAL A 188 -34.41 -32.20 15.03
N SER A 189 -35.03 -31.69 13.97
CA SER A 189 -36.17 -30.79 14.09
C SER A 189 -37.21 -31.61 14.82
N SER A 190 -37.24 -31.46 16.14
CA SER A 190 -38.33 -31.91 16.98
C SER A 190 -39.51 -31.11 16.49
N CYS A 191 -40.21 -31.68 15.51
CA CYS A 191 -41.54 -31.30 15.13
C CYS A 191 -42.39 -31.60 16.38
N GLU A 192 -42.34 -30.67 17.33
CA GLU A 192 -43.28 -30.61 18.43
C GLU A 192 -44.62 -30.39 17.76
N THR A 193 -45.29 -31.52 17.55
CA THR A 193 -46.68 -31.58 17.17
C THR A 193 -47.44 -31.13 18.41
N SER A 194 -47.54 -29.82 18.60
CA SER A 194 -48.43 -29.23 19.60
C SER A 194 -49.86 -29.42 19.11
N SER A 195 -50.40 -30.61 19.34
CA SER A 195 -51.83 -30.91 19.27
C SER A 195 -52.27 -31.31 20.68
N GLU A 196 -53.36 -30.69 21.14
CA GLU A 196 -54.06 -30.87 22.43
C GLU A 196 -53.44 -30.12 23.63
N GLU A 197 -54.11 -29.30 24.43
CA GLU A 197 -55.54 -29.09 24.73
C GLU A 197 -55.87 -27.58 24.82
N LEU A 198 -56.91 -27.13 24.11
CA LEU A 198 -57.63 -25.89 24.42
C LEU A 198 -59.00 -26.29 24.98
N GLY A 199 -59.10 -26.31 26.31
CA GLY A 199 -60.35 -26.39 27.04
C GLY A 199 -61.08 -25.04 27.00
N ASN A 200 -62.29 -25.06 26.43
CA ASN A 200 -63.45 -24.18 26.65
C ASN A 200 -63.29 -22.91 27.50
N ARG A 201 -63.58 -21.74 26.89
CA ARG A 201 -64.54 -20.78 27.47
C ARG A 201 -65.07 -19.73 26.47
N ASP A 202 -66.37 -19.82 26.25
CA ASP A 202 -67.43 -18.89 25.87
C ASP A 202 -67.14 -17.44 25.39
N GLU A 203 -67.72 -17.18 24.21
CA GLU A 203 -68.56 -16.03 23.79
C GLU A 203 -68.29 -14.59 24.29
N ARG A 204 -67.93 -13.71 23.34
CA ARG A 204 -68.86 -12.70 22.74
C ARG A 204 -68.17 -11.77 21.74
N GLY A 205 -68.72 -11.67 20.52
CA GLY A 205 -68.99 -10.39 19.87
C GLY A 205 -68.09 -9.86 18.74
N LEU A 206 -68.51 -10.12 17.48
CA LEU A 206 -68.54 -9.19 16.32
C LEU A 206 -67.19 -8.70 15.69
N PRO A 207 -67.19 -8.06 14.48
CA PRO A 207 -67.17 -8.76 13.20
C PRO A 207 -66.02 -8.35 12.25
N ALA A 208 -65.77 -9.25 11.29
CA ALA A 208 -65.19 -9.08 9.95
C ALA A 208 -64.46 -7.77 9.58
N ALA A 209 -63.14 -7.89 9.35
CA ALA A 209 -62.44 -7.15 8.30
C ALA A 209 -61.24 -7.97 7.82
N ALA A 210 -61.29 -8.39 6.54
CA ALA A 210 -60.22 -9.09 5.87
C ALA A 210 -59.08 -8.13 5.53
N SER A 211 -57.84 -8.49 5.90
CA SER A 211 -56.63 -7.82 5.45
C SER A 211 -55.59 -8.85 5.00
N ASN A 212 -55.61 -9.13 3.70
CA ASN A 212 -54.49 -9.69 2.96
C ASN A 212 -53.40 -8.61 2.83
N ILE A 213 -52.29 -8.74 3.55
CA ILE A 213 -51.10 -7.92 3.34
C ILE A 213 -50.06 -8.77 2.60
N ALA A 214 -50.14 -8.73 1.28
CA ALA A 214 -49.04 -9.07 0.39
C ALA A 214 -48.21 -7.80 0.17
N SER A 215 -47.04 -7.72 0.81
CA SER A 215 -46.12 -6.60 0.68
C SER A 215 -45.49 -6.60 -0.72
N SER A 216 -46.02 -5.70 -1.55
CA SER A 216 -45.52 -5.35 -2.88
C SER A 216 -44.51 -4.22 -2.72
N SER A 217 -43.22 -4.44 -2.96
CA SER A 217 -42.24 -3.36 -2.97
C SER A 217 -42.13 -2.76 -4.37
N ASN A 218 -42.57 -1.50 -4.40
CA ASN A 218 -42.74 -0.60 -5.53
C ASN A 218 -41.39 -0.14 -6.11
N ARG A 219 -41.23 -0.21 -7.44
CA ARG A 219 -40.12 0.42 -8.17
C ARG A 219 -40.49 1.87 -8.46
N GLN A 220 -39.83 2.82 -7.80
CA GLN A 220 -39.82 4.22 -8.22
C GLN A 220 -38.60 4.46 -9.12
N THR A 221 -38.87 4.66 -10.41
CA THR A 221 -37.94 5.17 -11.41
C THR A 221 -38.02 6.70 -11.43
N TYR A 222 -36.93 7.38 -11.07
CA TYR A 222 -36.75 8.80 -11.35
C TYR A 222 -35.97 8.94 -12.65
N ALA A 223 -36.63 9.44 -13.69
CA ALA A 223 -36.01 9.84 -14.95
C ALA A 223 -35.69 11.33 -14.88
N LEU A 224 -34.41 11.69 -14.85
CA LEU A 224 -33.94 13.05 -15.10
C LEU A 224 -33.28 13.09 -16.48
N ALA A 225 -33.95 13.76 -17.39
CA ALA A 225 -33.43 14.10 -18.70
C ALA A 225 -32.38 15.22 -18.58
N SER A 226 -31.27 15.07 -19.29
CA SER A 226 -30.39 16.19 -19.64
C SER A 226 -29.67 15.84 -20.93
N GLY A 227 -30.15 16.44 -22.02
CA GLY A 227 -29.46 16.46 -23.29
C GLY A 227 -28.42 17.56 -23.31
N THR A 228 -27.21 17.25 -23.78
CA THR A 228 -26.26 18.24 -24.28
C THR A 228 -25.55 17.66 -25.50
N ASN A 229 -25.73 18.36 -26.63
CA ASN A 229 -25.03 18.16 -27.89
C ASN A 229 -23.59 18.66 -27.75
N ILE A 230 -22.59 17.85 -28.14
CA ILE A 230 -21.20 18.28 -28.35
C ILE A 230 -20.70 17.71 -29.70
N PRO A 231 -20.07 18.54 -30.56
CA PRO A 231 -19.74 18.18 -31.93
C PRO A 231 -18.48 17.33 -32.08
N VAL A 232 -18.47 16.55 -33.16
CA VAL A 232 -17.42 15.63 -33.61
C VAL A 232 -16.21 16.39 -34.16
N PRO A 233 -14.96 16.10 -33.71
CA PRO A 233 -13.77 16.61 -34.37
C PRO A 233 -13.38 15.74 -35.58
N SER A 234 -13.35 16.38 -36.74
CA SER A 234 -12.90 15.83 -38.02
C SER A 234 -11.38 15.66 -38.09
N THR A 235 -10.94 14.50 -38.59
CA THR A 235 -9.54 14.13 -38.86
C THR A 235 -9.04 14.72 -40.19
N PRO A 236 -7.81 15.25 -40.28
CA PRO A 236 -7.22 15.61 -41.56
C PRO A 236 -6.45 14.44 -42.19
N SER A 237 -6.69 14.31 -43.49
CA SER A 237 -6.18 13.31 -44.43
C SER A 237 -4.67 13.40 -44.65
N LYS A 238 -4.03 12.24 -44.82
CA LYS A 238 -2.61 12.07 -45.12
C LYS A 238 -2.32 12.45 -46.58
N ARG A 239 -1.20 13.16 -46.82
CA ARG A 239 -0.49 13.14 -48.11
C ARG A 239 0.97 12.70 -47.93
N PRO A 240 1.59 12.12 -48.98
CA PRO A 240 2.82 11.36 -48.88
C PRO A 240 4.07 12.09 -49.44
N LEU A 241 5.23 11.56 -49.00
CA LEU A 241 6.57 11.55 -49.63
C LEU A 241 7.36 12.87 -49.74
N HIS A 242 8.52 12.88 -49.06
CA HIS A 242 9.79 13.14 -49.74
C HIS A 242 10.97 12.51 -48.97
N ASP A 243 11.71 11.66 -49.68
CA ASP A 243 13.00 11.08 -49.30
C ASP A 243 14.06 12.17 -49.14
N HIS A 244 14.95 12.05 -48.15
CA HIS A 244 16.39 12.33 -48.27
C HIS A 244 17.16 11.72 -47.07
N ALA A 245 18.08 10.80 -47.38
CA ALA A 245 19.16 10.34 -46.50
C ALA A 245 20.19 11.47 -46.28
N PRO A 246 20.99 11.44 -45.19
CA PRO A 246 22.33 10.85 -45.34
C PRO A 246 22.95 10.20 -44.07
N SER A 247 23.78 9.20 -44.36
CA SER A 247 25.14 8.92 -43.85
C SER A 247 25.45 8.90 -42.33
N SER A 248 25.88 7.72 -41.88
CA SER A 248 26.73 7.49 -40.70
C SER A 248 28.13 8.11 -40.86
N PRO A 249 28.86 8.28 -39.73
CA PRO A 249 30.07 7.46 -39.60
C PRO A 249 30.30 6.89 -38.20
N LEU A 250 30.99 5.74 -38.21
CA LEU A 250 31.74 5.12 -37.11
C LEU A 250 32.95 5.98 -36.71
N THR A 251 33.35 5.94 -35.43
CA THR A 251 34.71 5.58 -34.96
C THR A 251 34.84 5.73 -33.43
N ASP A 252 35.25 4.64 -32.81
CA ASP A 252 36.28 4.43 -31.76
C ASP A 252 36.48 5.34 -30.53
N SER A 253 36.63 4.59 -29.43
CA SER A 253 37.28 4.82 -28.13
C SER A 253 38.33 5.93 -28.04
N THR A 254 38.25 6.75 -26.98
CA THR A 254 39.45 7.07 -26.17
C THR A 254 39.09 7.61 -24.78
N THR A 255 39.84 7.07 -23.83
CA THR A 255 39.96 7.41 -22.42
C THR A 255 40.62 8.79 -22.25
N SER A 256 40.09 9.67 -21.40
CA SER A 256 40.89 10.74 -20.79
C SER A 256 40.26 11.27 -19.51
N ALA A 257 40.97 11.02 -18.41
CA ALA A 257 40.83 11.66 -17.11
C ALA A 257 41.49 13.05 -17.10
N LEU A 258 41.40 13.72 -15.93
CA LEU A 258 42.01 14.97 -15.44
C LEU A 258 40.99 16.10 -15.26
N SER A 259 40.42 16.27 -14.06
CA SER A 259 40.98 16.87 -12.83
C SER A 259 40.81 18.40 -12.81
N SER A 260 39.73 18.85 -12.18
CA SER A 260 39.45 20.25 -11.88
C SER A 260 39.83 20.57 -10.43
N PRO A 261 40.17 21.83 -10.09
CA PRO A 261 40.75 22.20 -8.79
C PRO A 261 39.72 22.05 -7.65
N ILE A 262 40.07 21.27 -6.63
CA ILE A 262 39.26 21.12 -5.41
C ILE A 262 39.40 22.39 -4.58
N LYS A 263 38.35 23.21 -4.58
CA LYS A 263 38.22 24.37 -3.70
C LYS A 263 37.82 23.84 -2.30
N HIS A 264 38.80 23.62 -1.43
CA HIS A 264 38.57 23.30 -0.02
C HIS A 264 37.94 24.52 0.65
N GLY A 265 36.68 24.45 1.09
CA GLY A 265 36.08 25.61 1.78
C GLY A 265 34.61 25.55 2.19
N SER A 266 33.90 24.42 2.09
CA SER A 266 32.60 24.27 2.73
C SER A 266 32.50 22.85 3.25
N THR A 267 32.35 22.70 4.57
CA THR A 267 32.13 21.44 5.28
C THR A 267 30.69 20.96 5.19
N ASP A 268 29.84 21.65 4.42
CA ASP A 268 28.45 21.27 4.28
C ASP A 268 28.33 20.01 3.42
N PRO A 269 27.55 19.01 3.84
CA PRO A 269 27.34 17.81 3.06
C PRO A 269 26.73 18.18 1.69
N PRO A 270 27.16 17.48 0.62
CA PRO A 270 26.74 17.81 -0.75
C PRO A 270 25.23 17.62 -0.92
N LYS A 271 24.49 18.74 -1.03
CA LYS A 271 23.04 18.74 -1.24
C LYS A 271 22.65 18.03 -2.53
N LEU A 272 21.84 16.98 -2.42
CA LEU A 272 21.31 16.25 -3.58
C LEU A 272 20.30 17.08 -4.37
N ARG A 273 20.21 16.85 -5.69
CA ARG A 273 19.24 17.53 -6.57
C ARG A 273 17.82 17.10 -6.19
N HIS A 274 16.83 17.97 -6.32
CA HIS A 274 15.45 17.57 -6.07
C HIS A 274 15.02 16.36 -6.95
N PRO A 275 14.29 15.35 -6.40
CA PRO A 275 13.93 14.15 -7.14
C PRO A 275 13.21 14.39 -8.47
N SER A 276 12.39 15.42 -8.60
CA SER A 276 11.70 15.77 -9.86
C SER A 276 12.65 16.17 -11.00
N ARG A 277 13.89 16.55 -10.67
CA ARG A 277 14.91 17.03 -11.63
C ARG A 277 15.90 15.96 -12.05
N LEU A 278 15.84 14.77 -11.46
CA LEU A 278 16.67 13.64 -11.90
C LEU A 278 16.31 13.22 -13.32
N HIS A 279 17.32 12.92 -14.13
CA HIS A 279 17.12 12.43 -15.49
C HIS A 279 16.72 10.96 -15.48
N ALA A 280 16.03 10.50 -16.52
CA ALA A 280 15.56 9.11 -16.60
C ALA A 280 16.68 8.07 -16.53
N ARG A 281 17.90 8.40 -16.99
CA ARG A 281 19.07 7.52 -16.86
C ARG A 281 19.55 7.36 -15.42
N ASP A 282 19.31 8.38 -14.59
CA ASP A 282 19.72 8.40 -13.18
C ASP A 282 18.64 7.79 -12.27
N LEU A 283 17.45 7.49 -12.80
CA LEU A 283 16.36 6.85 -12.05
C LEU A 283 16.63 5.33 -11.94
N THR A 284 17.42 4.96 -10.94
CA THR A 284 17.76 3.57 -10.60
C THR A 284 17.38 3.24 -9.17
N GLU A 285 17.29 1.95 -8.85
CA GLU A 285 17.06 1.49 -7.47
C GLU A 285 18.16 2.00 -6.52
N ASN A 286 19.41 2.02 -6.98
CA ASN A 286 20.54 2.56 -6.21
C ASN A 286 20.41 4.07 -5.95
N THR A 287 19.95 4.85 -6.94
CA THR A 287 19.68 6.29 -6.74
C THR A 287 18.59 6.50 -5.71
N PHE A 288 17.53 5.71 -5.75
CA PHE A 288 16.48 5.78 -4.73
C PHE A 288 17.03 5.50 -3.32
N ARG A 289 17.86 4.46 -3.17
CA ARG A 289 18.53 4.11 -1.90
C ARG A 289 19.42 5.25 -1.38
N LEU A 290 20.19 5.92 -2.25
CA LEU A 290 21.01 7.07 -1.88
C LEU A 290 20.16 8.24 -1.36
N TYR A 291 19.04 8.53 -2.01
CA TYR A 291 18.12 9.58 -1.59
C TYR A 291 17.40 9.25 -0.28
N LEU A 292 17.04 7.98 -0.09
CA LEU A 292 16.47 7.48 1.15
C LEU A 292 17.44 7.68 2.32
N LYS A 293 18.71 7.28 2.14
CA LYS A 293 19.76 7.50 3.14
C LYS A 293 19.97 8.98 3.42
N HIS A 294 20.10 9.80 2.38
CA HIS A 294 20.27 11.25 2.52
C HIS A 294 19.12 11.89 3.30
N TYR A 295 17.88 11.44 3.07
CA TYR A 295 16.74 11.91 3.88
C TYR A 295 16.91 11.54 5.35
N MET A 296 17.22 10.28 5.67
CA MET A 296 17.41 9.83 7.06
C MET A 296 18.55 10.56 7.78
N ASP A 297 19.62 10.89 7.06
CA ASP A 297 20.80 11.60 7.61
C ASP A 297 20.49 13.07 7.96
N HIS A 298 19.62 13.73 7.18
CA HIS A 298 19.47 15.20 7.25
C HIS A 298 18.09 15.67 7.72
N ALA A 299 17.08 14.79 7.78
CA ALA A 299 15.73 15.16 8.21
C ALA A 299 15.67 15.61 9.68
N ALA A 300 16.58 15.13 10.52
CA ALA A 300 16.68 15.47 11.94
C ALA A 300 16.98 16.95 12.19
N VAL A 301 17.83 17.55 11.36
CA VAL A 301 18.35 18.91 11.57
C VAL A 301 17.28 19.97 11.32
N ALA A 302 16.22 19.62 10.57
CA ALA A 302 15.16 20.55 10.19
C ALA A 302 14.16 20.86 11.33
N PHE A 303 14.17 20.10 12.43
CA PHE A 303 13.20 20.25 13.53
C PHE A 303 13.72 21.02 14.75
N ASP A 304 15.01 21.39 14.77
CA ASP A 304 15.68 21.93 15.97
C ASP A 304 15.73 23.48 16.03
N TRP A 305 14.88 24.16 15.26
CA TRP A 305 14.89 25.61 15.18
C TRP A 305 13.53 26.16 15.62
N ASP A 306 13.55 27.07 16.60
CA ASP A 306 12.45 27.86 17.19
C ASP A 306 11.62 27.28 18.35
N ALA A 307 12.16 26.37 19.16
CA ALA A 307 11.56 26.09 20.48
C ALA A 307 12.03 27.04 21.60
N ASP A 308 12.86 28.06 21.29
CA ASP A 308 13.26 29.13 22.23
C ASP A 308 12.26 30.31 22.26
N ASP A 309 11.09 30.18 21.64
CA ASP A 309 9.99 31.13 21.87
C ASP A 309 9.33 30.83 23.21
N ASP A 310 9.92 31.43 24.25
CA ASP A 310 9.44 31.65 25.61
C ASP A 310 8.15 32.52 25.64
N LEU A 311 7.20 32.24 24.73
CA LEU A 311 5.96 32.99 24.51
C LEU A 311 4.85 32.66 25.53
N PHE A 312 5.13 31.82 26.52
CA PHE A 312 4.28 31.64 27.71
C PHE A 312 4.83 32.31 28.97
N SER A 313 5.77 33.25 28.86
CA SER A 313 5.92 34.29 29.89
C SER A 313 4.69 35.21 29.87
N THR A 314 3.64 34.79 30.59
CA THR A 314 2.47 35.61 30.89
C THR A 314 2.89 37.02 31.31
N PRO A 315 2.45 38.09 30.61
CA PRO A 315 2.69 39.45 31.05
C PRO A 315 1.79 39.70 32.28
N THR A 316 2.30 39.38 33.46
CA THR A 316 1.64 39.78 34.72
C THR A 316 1.82 41.29 34.86
N LYS A 317 0.93 42.06 34.22
CA LYS A 317 0.78 43.50 34.45
C LYS A 317 0.49 43.72 35.93
N ARG A 318 1.52 44.11 36.69
CA ARG A 318 1.34 44.72 38.02
C ARG A 318 0.66 46.08 37.83
N PRO A 319 -0.52 46.33 38.42
CA PRO A 319 -1.03 47.68 38.57
C PRO A 319 -0.10 48.43 39.54
N ARG A 320 0.45 49.56 39.10
CA ARG A 320 1.03 50.54 40.03
C ARG A 320 -0.12 51.19 40.79
N VAL A 321 -0.24 50.87 42.07
CA VAL A 321 -1.01 51.67 43.04
C VAL A 321 -0.01 52.49 43.87
N PRO A 322 -0.22 53.80 44.07
CA PRO A 322 0.65 54.64 44.86
C PRO A 322 0.45 54.42 46.37
N LEU A 323 1.58 54.44 47.09
CA LEU A 323 1.80 54.98 48.43
C LEU A 323 0.62 54.95 49.42
N ASP A 324 0.67 54.01 50.38
CA ASP A 324 0.51 54.40 51.78
C ASP A 324 1.12 53.39 52.76
N GLN A 325 1.62 53.95 53.85
CA GLN A 325 2.51 53.33 54.83
C GLN A 325 1.81 52.28 55.71
N THR A 326 2.49 51.16 55.99
CA THR A 326 2.43 50.53 57.31
C THR A 326 3.65 49.63 57.55
N PRO A 327 4.42 49.81 58.65
CA PRO A 327 5.52 48.93 58.98
C PRO A 327 4.97 47.70 59.72
N LYS A 328 5.16 46.50 59.16
CA LYS A 328 4.97 45.24 59.90
C LYS A 328 6.24 44.42 59.92
N ALA A 329 6.45 43.85 61.10
CA ALA A 329 7.70 43.38 61.65
C ALA A 329 8.34 42.25 60.83
N ARG A 330 9.67 42.29 60.81
CA ARG A 330 10.55 41.18 60.44
C ARG A 330 10.28 39.98 61.34
N THR A 331 9.92 38.86 60.73
CA THR A 331 10.21 37.54 61.30
C THR A 331 11.15 36.83 60.35
N ASP A 332 12.41 36.79 60.75
CA ASP A 332 13.40 35.82 60.29
C ASP A 332 12.78 34.42 60.34
N THR A 333 12.62 33.80 59.17
CA THR A 333 12.40 32.36 59.07
C THR A 333 13.50 31.80 58.20
N THR A 334 14.53 31.37 58.92
CA THR A 334 15.68 30.60 58.48
C THR A 334 15.26 29.29 57.83
N HIS A 335 15.91 28.99 56.70
CA HIS A 335 16.37 27.67 56.28
C HIS A 335 15.39 26.49 56.41
N ASP A 336 14.69 26.19 55.31
CA ASP A 336 14.52 24.81 54.88
C ASP A 336 14.46 24.72 53.34
N ARG A 337 15.63 24.89 52.72
CA ARG A 337 15.81 24.61 51.29
C ARG A 337 16.27 23.16 51.18
N THR A 338 15.31 22.23 51.11
CA THR A 338 15.56 20.87 50.63
C THR A 338 16.29 20.97 49.28
N PRO A 339 17.50 20.41 49.12
CA PRO A 339 18.16 20.34 47.84
C PRO A 339 17.34 19.43 46.95
N ARG A 340 16.53 20.02 46.07
CA ARG A 340 15.87 19.28 45.00
C ARG A 340 17.01 18.75 44.14
N ALA A 341 17.23 17.44 44.17
CA ALA A 341 18.18 16.77 43.31
C ALA A 341 17.81 17.11 41.86
N SER A 342 18.50 18.08 41.29
CA SER A 342 18.54 18.29 39.85
C SER A 342 19.19 17.05 39.30
N THR A 343 18.37 16.09 38.87
CA THR A 343 18.82 15.03 37.99
C THR A 343 19.52 15.73 36.83
N PRO A 344 20.83 15.51 36.61
CA PRO A 344 21.49 16.00 35.42
C PRO A 344 20.79 15.30 34.26
N HIS A 345 19.82 15.98 33.67
CA HIS A 345 19.26 15.58 32.40
C HIS A 345 20.36 15.88 31.38
N ASP A 346 21.28 14.93 31.25
CA ASP A 346 22.01 14.70 30.00
C ASP A 346 20.95 14.40 28.94
N CYS A 347 20.31 15.46 28.46
CA CYS A 347 19.35 15.42 27.39
C CYS A 347 20.16 15.31 26.10
N ALA A 348 20.81 14.14 25.91
CA ALA A 348 21.47 13.84 24.67
C ALA A 348 20.44 14.03 23.54
N PRO A 349 20.80 14.76 22.46
CA PRO A 349 19.87 15.11 21.39
C PRO A 349 19.21 13.83 20.88
N ARG A 350 17.88 13.77 21.03
CA ARG A 350 17.09 12.60 20.64
C ARG A 350 17.08 12.51 19.13
N ARG A 351 17.77 11.51 18.58
CA ARG A 351 17.81 11.26 17.15
C ARG A 351 16.46 10.75 16.68
N PRO A 352 15.93 11.25 15.55
CA PRO A 352 14.71 10.71 14.99
C PRO A 352 14.98 9.29 14.49
N ALA A 353 14.08 8.40 14.85
CA ALA A 353 14.00 7.07 14.27
C ALA A 353 12.86 7.07 13.24
N PHE A 354 13.08 6.35 12.14
CA PHE A 354 12.20 6.35 10.99
C PHE A 354 11.58 4.97 10.83
N THR A 355 10.25 4.90 10.76
CA THR A 355 9.56 3.67 10.37
C THR A 355 9.39 3.60 8.86
N LEU A 356 9.19 2.39 8.32
CA LEU A 356 8.93 2.21 6.90
C LEU A 356 7.65 2.94 6.45
N SER A 357 6.64 3.02 7.32
CA SER A 357 5.44 3.84 7.13
C SER A 357 5.77 5.32 6.94
N HIS A 358 6.56 5.87 7.86
CA HIS A 358 6.99 7.27 7.79
C HIS A 358 7.73 7.58 6.49
N LEU A 359 8.71 6.75 6.12
CA LEU A 359 9.52 6.95 4.90
C LEU A 359 8.67 6.94 3.62
N ARG A 360 7.60 6.14 3.57
CA ARG A 360 6.66 6.08 2.43
C ARG A 360 5.78 7.33 2.31
N ARG A 361 5.55 8.05 3.41
CA ARG A 361 4.74 9.27 3.44
C ARG A 361 5.52 10.53 3.06
N VAL A 362 6.85 10.45 2.99
CA VAL A 362 7.69 11.56 2.53
C VAL A 362 7.42 11.83 1.04
N PRO A 363 6.82 12.98 0.66
CA PRO A 363 6.34 13.20 -0.71
C PRO A 363 7.44 13.07 -1.77
N GLU A 364 8.65 13.55 -1.47
CA GLU A 364 9.78 13.52 -2.41
C GLU A 364 10.33 12.11 -2.61
N LEU A 365 10.34 11.29 -1.57
CA LEU A 365 10.71 9.88 -1.68
C LEU A 365 9.64 9.08 -2.42
N ALA A 366 8.36 9.31 -2.13
CA ALA A 366 7.24 8.68 -2.85
C ALA A 366 7.26 9.03 -4.35
N LEU A 367 7.49 10.32 -4.67
CA LEU A 367 7.66 10.79 -6.04
C LEU A 367 8.86 10.10 -6.72
N LEU A 368 10.00 10.01 -6.05
CA LEU A 368 11.19 9.34 -6.60
C LEU A 368 10.91 7.85 -6.86
N ALA A 369 10.30 7.15 -5.91
CA ALA A 369 9.96 5.74 -6.03
C ALA A 369 9.04 5.50 -7.24
N GLY A 370 8.00 6.32 -7.42
CA GLY A 370 7.10 6.22 -8.57
C GLY A 370 7.83 6.41 -9.90
N ARG A 371 8.72 7.40 -9.97
CA ARG A 371 9.55 7.67 -11.17
C ARG A 371 10.52 6.51 -11.47
N VAL A 372 11.14 5.92 -10.45
CA VAL A 372 12.04 4.76 -10.60
C VAL A 372 11.27 3.53 -11.10
N VAL A 373 10.15 3.18 -10.46
CA VAL A 373 9.32 2.03 -10.84
C VAL A 373 8.79 2.15 -12.27
N HIS A 374 8.34 3.35 -12.66
CA HIS A 374 7.87 3.60 -14.02
C HIS A 374 9.01 3.45 -15.05
N THR A 375 10.17 4.04 -14.76
CA THR A 375 11.33 3.98 -15.66
C THR A 375 11.86 2.57 -15.81
N GLU A 376 11.91 1.80 -14.72
CA GLU A 376 12.33 0.39 -14.73
C GLU A 376 11.33 -0.49 -15.49
N THR A 377 10.02 -0.29 -15.28
CA THR A 377 8.98 -0.99 -16.06
C THR A 377 9.12 -0.70 -17.55
N LYS A 378 9.39 0.57 -17.92
CA LYS A 378 9.67 0.96 -19.32
C LYS A 378 10.97 0.35 -19.85
N ARG A 379 12.01 0.22 -19.02
CA ARG A 379 13.29 -0.44 -19.39
C ARG A 379 13.08 -1.92 -19.67
N ARG A 380 12.34 -2.63 -18.80
CA ARG A 380 11.99 -4.04 -18.99
C ARG A 380 11.15 -4.28 -20.25
N ALA A 381 10.11 -3.48 -20.49
CA ALA A 381 9.31 -3.59 -21.71
C ALA A 381 10.13 -3.35 -23.00
N ARG A 382 11.13 -2.46 -22.96
CA ARG A 382 12.07 -2.27 -24.08
C ARG A 382 13.02 -3.45 -24.25
N ALA A 383 13.54 -4.00 -23.15
CA ALA A 383 14.42 -5.16 -23.17
C ALA A 383 13.69 -6.41 -23.71
N GLU A 384 12.44 -6.63 -23.30
CA GLU A 384 11.60 -7.71 -23.81
C GLU A 384 11.35 -7.57 -25.32
N ARG A 385 10.99 -6.37 -25.79
CA ARG A 385 10.83 -6.09 -27.22
C ARG A 385 12.12 -6.30 -28.01
N ASN A 386 13.27 -5.93 -27.46
CA ASN A 386 14.56 -6.17 -28.11
C ASN A 386 14.90 -7.66 -28.15
N ALA A 387 14.65 -8.40 -27.05
CA ALA A 387 14.84 -9.84 -27.01
C ALA A 387 13.91 -10.59 -28.00
N GLU A 388 12.69 -10.11 -28.21
CA GLU A 388 11.79 -10.63 -29.25
C GLU A 388 12.33 -10.39 -30.67
N LYS A 389 12.90 -9.20 -30.92
CA LYS A 389 13.55 -8.90 -32.20
C LYS A 389 14.78 -9.78 -32.44
N ASP A 390 15.60 -9.99 -31.43
CA ASP A 390 16.80 -10.83 -31.53
C ASP A 390 16.42 -12.29 -31.81
N LYS A 391 15.37 -12.80 -31.16
CA LYS A 391 14.80 -14.13 -31.42
C LYS A 391 14.25 -14.25 -32.86
N ALA A 392 13.60 -13.20 -33.38
CA ALA A 392 13.08 -13.18 -34.74
C ALA A 392 14.21 -13.22 -35.79
N VAL A 393 15.27 -12.44 -35.59
CA VAL A 393 16.45 -12.44 -36.47
C VAL A 393 17.18 -13.78 -36.44
N GLN A 394 17.29 -14.40 -35.26
CA GLN A 394 17.91 -15.72 -35.13
C GLN A 394 17.12 -16.81 -35.86
N THR A 395 15.78 -16.77 -35.79
CA THR A 395 14.89 -17.73 -36.47
C THR A 395 14.98 -17.62 -38.00
N GLN A 396 15.16 -16.41 -38.54
CA GLN A 396 15.33 -16.19 -39.98
C GLN A 396 16.68 -16.70 -40.52
N LYS A 397 17.74 -16.67 -39.71
CA LYS A 397 19.06 -17.19 -40.14
C LYS A 397 19.09 -18.72 -40.21
N THR A 398 18.27 -19.42 -39.44
CA THR A 398 18.24 -20.89 -39.42
C THR A 398 17.36 -21.51 -40.51
N SER A 399 16.41 -20.77 -41.09
CA SER A 399 15.49 -21.30 -42.11
C SER A 399 15.99 -21.18 -43.56
N SER A 400 17.12 -20.50 -43.81
CA SER A 400 17.64 -20.31 -45.18
C SER A 400 18.47 -21.46 -45.75
N LYS A 401 18.62 -22.59 -45.04
CA LYS A 401 19.45 -23.74 -45.50
C LYS A 401 18.67 -25.03 -45.83
N LEU A 402 17.34 -25.00 -45.92
CA LEU A 402 16.57 -26.19 -46.31
C LEU A 402 15.62 -25.90 -47.47
N THR A 403 15.68 -26.82 -48.43
CA THR A 403 15.05 -26.87 -49.75
C THR A 403 13.56 -26.48 -49.80
N PRO A 404 13.10 -25.90 -50.93
CA PRO A 404 11.71 -25.47 -51.11
C PRO A 404 10.77 -26.68 -51.22
N GLY A 405 10.06 -26.99 -50.13
CA GLY A 405 8.95 -27.92 -50.10
C GLY A 405 7.61 -27.18 -50.07
N PRO A 406 6.61 -27.57 -50.89
CA PRO A 406 5.32 -26.88 -50.94
C PRO A 406 4.40 -27.31 -49.80
N SER A 407 3.62 -26.35 -49.31
CA SER A 407 2.30 -26.50 -48.67
C SER A 407 2.22 -27.04 -47.23
N SER A 408 1.98 -26.12 -46.28
CA SER A 408 0.75 -26.13 -45.45
C SER A 408 0.72 -24.90 -44.54
N LYS A 409 -0.15 -23.94 -44.87
CA LYS A 409 -0.45 -22.77 -44.04
C LYS A 409 -1.37 -23.20 -42.89
N VAL A 410 -0.80 -23.45 -41.70
CA VAL A 410 -1.58 -23.55 -40.45
C VAL A 410 -1.25 -22.32 -39.61
N LEU A 411 -2.14 -21.33 -39.64
CA LEU A 411 -2.11 -20.12 -38.81
C LEU A 411 -2.42 -20.47 -37.36
N ALA A 412 -1.40 -20.94 -36.62
CA ALA A 412 -1.50 -21.09 -35.17
C ALA A 412 -1.26 -19.73 -34.50
N HIS A 413 -2.34 -19.00 -34.24
CA HIS A 413 -2.35 -17.77 -33.44
C HIS A 413 -2.15 -18.15 -31.96
N SER A 414 -0.92 -18.45 -31.54
CA SER A 414 -0.63 -18.69 -30.12
C SER A 414 -0.64 -17.35 -29.38
N GLN A 415 -1.79 -17.00 -28.79
CA GLN A 415 -1.87 -15.91 -27.83
C GLN A 415 -1.02 -16.29 -26.60
N THR A 416 0.23 -15.82 -26.59
CA THR A 416 1.09 -15.93 -25.42
C THR A 416 0.50 -15.06 -24.32
N ARG A 417 -0.12 -15.73 -23.35
CA ARG A 417 -0.77 -15.17 -22.17
C ARG A 417 0.22 -14.28 -21.42
N THR A 418 0.13 -12.96 -21.60
CA THR A 418 0.97 -11.99 -20.89
C THR A 418 0.68 -12.11 -19.39
N LYS A 419 1.71 -12.39 -18.58
CA LYS A 419 1.59 -12.43 -17.12
C LYS A 419 1.00 -11.11 -16.63
N PRO A 420 0.06 -11.12 -15.66
CA PRO A 420 -0.51 -9.90 -15.13
C PRO A 420 0.60 -9.00 -14.59
N THR A 421 0.67 -7.77 -15.09
CA THR A 421 1.67 -6.78 -14.69
C THR A 421 1.37 -6.35 -13.26
N ASP A 422 2.30 -6.59 -12.32
CA ASP A 422 2.19 -6.12 -10.94
C ASP A 422 1.80 -4.63 -10.89
N VAL A 423 0.81 -4.30 -10.05
CA VAL A 423 0.33 -2.93 -9.82
C VAL A 423 1.51 -2.04 -9.39
N PRO A 424 1.72 -0.85 -9.99
CA PRO A 424 2.87 0.02 -9.68
C PRO A 424 3.10 0.28 -8.19
N ARG A 425 2.01 0.39 -7.42
CA ARG A 425 2.02 0.58 -5.97
C ARG A 425 2.73 -0.55 -5.21
N VAL A 426 2.51 -1.80 -5.62
CA VAL A 426 3.18 -2.98 -5.02
C VAL A 426 4.68 -2.92 -5.29
N LYS A 427 5.08 -2.52 -6.50
CA LYS A 427 6.49 -2.34 -6.85
C LYS A 427 7.14 -1.21 -6.06
N MET A 428 6.43 -0.10 -5.82
CA MET A 428 6.92 0.98 -4.96
C MET A 428 7.13 0.50 -3.53
N LYS A 429 6.15 -0.21 -2.94
CA LYS A 429 6.29 -0.79 -1.59
C LYS A 429 7.50 -1.73 -1.49
N ARG A 430 7.70 -2.61 -2.49
CA ARG A 430 8.87 -3.49 -2.59
C ARG A 430 10.17 -2.71 -2.70
N LEU A 431 10.20 -1.60 -3.45
CA LEU A 431 11.38 -0.74 -3.60
C LEU A 431 11.80 -0.09 -2.27
N PHE A 432 10.84 0.42 -1.49
CA PHE A 432 11.11 0.94 -0.14
C PHE A 432 11.70 -0.14 0.78
N SER A 433 11.04 -1.31 0.86
CA SER A 433 11.53 -2.42 1.69
C SER A 433 12.92 -2.89 1.26
N TRP A 434 13.15 -3.03 -0.04
CA TRP A 434 14.46 -3.40 -0.58
C TRP A 434 15.54 -2.37 -0.21
N ALA A 435 15.24 -1.07 -0.32
CA ALA A 435 16.22 -0.02 -0.04
C ALA A 435 16.60 0.03 1.45
N VAL A 436 15.62 -0.10 2.35
CA VAL A 436 15.87 -0.18 3.81
C VAL A 436 16.68 -1.43 4.16
N LEU A 437 16.30 -2.60 3.65
CA LEU A 437 17.05 -3.84 3.86
C LEU A 437 18.50 -3.73 3.36
N ARG A 438 18.71 -3.10 2.20
CA ARG A 438 20.07 -2.87 1.68
C ARG A 438 20.89 -1.92 2.55
N LEU A 439 20.30 -0.83 3.03
CA LEU A 439 20.98 0.07 3.96
C LEU A 439 21.33 -0.61 5.29
N TYR A 440 20.46 -1.50 5.77
CA TYR A 440 20.70 -2.29 6.97
C TYR A 440 21.82 -3.33 6.76
N GLU A 441 21.78 -4.06 5.64
CA GLU A 441 22.84 -5.01 5.26
C GLU A 441 24.22 -4.35 5.11
N GLU A 442 24.25 -3.12 4.58
CA GLU A 442 25.46 -2.31 4.45
C GLU A 442 25.97 -1.75 5.80
N GLY A 443 25.17 -1.84 6.86
CA GLY A 443 25.47 -1.24 8.17
C GLY A 443 25.38 0.29 8.17
N SER A 444 24.66 0.87 7.20
CA SER A 444 24.41 2.32 7.10
C SER A 444 23.27 2.79 8.00
N ILE A 445 22.37 1.87 8.37
CA ILE A 445 21.29 2.08 9.33
C ILE A 445 21.23 0.88 10.28
N VAL A 446 20.66 1.06 11.46
CA VAL A 446 20.45 -0.01 12.45
C VAL A 446 19.01 -0.02 12.95
N LEU A 447 18.58 -1.18 13.49
CA LEU A 447 17.29 -1.31 14.18
C LEU A 447 17.34 -0.54 15.50
N TRP A 448 16.24 0.15 15.81
CA TRP A 448 16.15 1.07 16.93
C TRP A 448 15.02 0.68 17.87
N ASP A 449 15.39 0.04 18.98
CA ASP A 449 14.43 -0.49 19.97
C ASP A 449 14.03 0.54 21.04
N GLN A 450 14.62 1.75 21.02
CA GLN A 450 14.27 2.78 22.00
C GLN A 450 12.87 3.32 21.73
N PRO A 451 12.14 3.76 22.78
CA PRO A 451 10.80 4.31 22.63
C PRO A 451 10.77 5.37 21.54
N LEU A 452 9.98 5.10 20.50
CA LEU A 452 9.77 6.06 19.43
C LEU A 452 9.16 7.31 20.06
N VAL A 453 9.89 8.41 20.03
CA VAL A 453 9.24 9.71 20.17
C VAL A 453 8.30 9.76 18.97
N PRO A 454 6.98 9.83 19.17
CA PRO A 454 6.06 9.91 18.05
C PRO A 454 6.51 11.13 17.25
N VAL A 455 7.03 10.91 16.05
CA VAL A 455 7.26 11.99 15.11
C VAL A 455 5.87 12.55 14.92
N SER A 456 5.60 13.71 15.52
CA SER A 456 4.31 14.36 15.46
C SER A 456 4.04 14.56 13.99
N VAL A 457 3.23 13.65 13.42
CA VAL A 457 2.76 13.76 12.05
C VAL A 457 2.02 15.07 12.07
N SER A 458 2.67 16.07 11.51
CA SER A 458 2.22 17.44 11.61
C SER A 458 0.81 17.41 11.04
N VAL A 459 -0.18 17.72 11.88
CA VAL A 459 -1.53 18.07 11.43
C VAL A 459 -1.34 18.94 10.18
N PRO A 460 -2.02 18.67 9.05
CA PRO A 460 -1.77 19.34 7.78
C PRO A 460 -1.62 20.85 8.00
N ARG A 461 -0.38 21.32 8.06
CA ARG A 461 -0.06 22.72 8.30
C ARG A 461 -0.48 23.43 7.02
N PRO A 462 -1.12 24.61 7.09
CA PRO A 462 -1.58 25.32 5.89
C PRO A 462 -0.47 25.36 4.82
N PRO A 463 -0.84 25.17 3.54
CA PRO A 463 0.13 25.09 2.45
C PRO A 463 1.01 26.33 2.44
N GLY A 464 2.28 26.18 2.85
CA GLY A 464 3.25 27.28 2.88
C GLY A 464 4.32 27.26 3.98
N SER A 465 4.23 26.41 5.02
CA SER A 465 5.14 26.52 6.19
C SER A 465 5.93 25.25 6.55
N GLY A 466 5.91 24.21 5.72
CA GLY A 466 6.56 22.92 6.02
C GLY A 466 7.39 22.44 4.84
N ASP A 467 8.37 23.23 4.45
CA ASP A 467 9.13 23.01 3.23
C ASP A 467 10.32 22.08 3.53
N THR A 468 10.12 20.78 3.35
CA THR A 468 11.21 19.79 3.18
C THR A 468 12.13 20.13 1.98
N SER A 469 11.78 21.18 1.22
CA SER A 469 12.57 21.82 0.18
C SER A 469 13.99 22.20 0.65
N GLY A 470 14.21 22.44 1.95
CA GLY A 470 15.53 22.73 2.52
C GLY A 470 16.56 21.58 2.38
N LEU A 471 16.10 20.32 2.35
CA LEU A 471 16.98 19.16 2.15
C LEU A 471 17.50 19.06 0.71
N TRP A 472 16.77 19.61 -0.26
CA TRP A 472 17.04 19.40 -1.68
C TRP A 472 17.61 20.66 -2.32
N LYS A 473 18.57 20.51 -3.22
CA LYS A 473 19.09 21.63 -4.00
C LYS A 473 18.03 22.13 -5.01
N THR A 474 17.34 23.20 -4.65
CA THR A 474 16.54 24.03 -5.57
C THR A 474 17.48 24.95 -6.36
N ALA A 475 17.28 25.08 -7.68
CA ALA A 475 18.22 25.79 -8.57
C ALA A 475 18.27 27.31 -8.35
N ASN A 476 17.33 27.87 -7.59
CA ASN A 476 17.19 29.33 -7.50
C ASN A 476 18.12 29.98 -6.47
N ASN A 477 18.85 29.21 -5.66
CA ASN A 477 19.73 29.77 -4.63
C ASN A 477 21.11 30.23 -5.13
N THR A 478 21.25 30.57 -6.42
CA THR A 478 22.52 31.11 -6.95
C THR A 478 22.53 32.64 -7.07
N ALA A 479 21.55 33.34 -6.50
CA ALA A 479 21.59 34.80 -6.40
C ALA A 479 21.49 35.23 -4.93
N ASN A 480 22.65 35.54 -4.35
CA ASN A 480 22.75 36.49 -3.24
C ASN A 480 22.04 37.80 -3.66
N CYS A 481 20.97 38.17 -2.97
CA CYS A 481 20.66 39.58 -2.76
C CYS A 481 20.01 39.76 -1.39
N SER A 482 20.71 40.54 -0.55
CA SER A 482 20.34 40.97 0.77
C SER A 482 18.98 41.68 0.81
N SER A 483 18.32 41.57 1.96
CA SER A 483 17.37 42.51 2.57
C SER A 483 16.73 43.60 1.68
N ALA A 484 15.42 43.49 1.46
CA ALA A 484 14.44 44.49 1.95
C ALA A 484 13.02 44.16 1.42
N ASN A 485 12.05 44.25 2.33
CA ASN A 485 10.60 44.47 2.18
C ASN A 485 10.08 44.73 0.75
N ASN A 486 9.11 43.93 0.28
CA ASN A 486 7.71 44.38 0.19
C ASN A 486 6.76 43.32 -0.39
N SER A 487 5.54 43.42 0.11
CA SER A 487 4.28 42.89 -0.40
C SER A 487 3.99 43.21 -1.87
N VAL A 488 3.20 42.34 -2.51
CA VAL A 488 2.08 42.57 -3.45
C VAL A 488 2.13 41.59 -4.64
N PHE A 489 1.02 40.87 -4.79
CA PHE A 489 0.57 40.03 -5.91
C PHE A 489 1.18 40.33 -7.29
N SER A 490 1.60 39.28 -7.99
CA SER A 490 1.49 39.21 -9.46
C SER A 490 1.51 37.77 -9.97
N THR A 491 0.33 37.35 -10.41
CA THR A 491 0.07 36.27 -11.36
C THR A 491 0.74 36.63 -12.69
N ALA A 492 1.68 35.82 -13.18
CA ALA A 492 2.21 36.00 -14.53
C ALA A 492 2.45 34.65 -15.24
N ASN A 493 1.81 34.56 -16.40
CA ASN A 493 1.93 33.54 -17.42
C ASN A 493 3.38 33.17 -17.73
N THR A 494 3.67 31.86 -17.76
CA THR A 494 4.86 31.33 -18.46
C THR A 494 4.40 30.65 -19.74
N THR A 495 4.51 31.37 -20.86
CA THR A 495 4.35 30.84 -22.22
C THR A 495 5.68 30.38 -22.80
N MET A 496 5.66 29.16 -23.34
CA MET A 496 6.29 28.75 -24.61
C MET A 496 7.81 28.91 -24.77
N PHE A 497 8.56 27.86 -24.40
CA PHE A 497 9.63 27.32 -25.25
C PHE A 497 9.67 25.80 -25.08
N SER A 498 8.81 25.11 -25.84
CA SER A 498 8.85 23.64 -25.96
C SER A 498 9.79 23.29 -27.10
N SER A 499 11.00 22.87 -26.76
CA SER A 499 11.79 22.06 -27.67
C SER A 499 11.09 20.71 -27.85
N THR A 500 10.97 20.31 -29.10
CA THR A 500 10.40 19.06 -29.59
C THR A 500 11.20 17.87 -29.08
N GLY A 501 10.89 17.41 -27.87
CA GLY A 501 11.46 16.22 -27.27
C GLY A 501 10.35 15.33 -26.72
N ALA A 502 10.05 14.24 -27.44
CA ALA A 502 9.28 13.07 -27.03
C ALA A 502 8.32 13.27 -25.84
N SER A 503 7.03 13.48 -26.16
CA SER A 503 5.85 13.43 -25.27
C SER A 503 6.15 12.81 -23.90
N SER A 504 6.57 13.67 -22.96
CA SER A 504 6.64 13.35 -21.54
C SER A 504 5.20 13.25 -21.07
N SER A 505 4.60 12.07 -21.19
CA SER A 505 3.26 11.81 -20.68
C SER A 505 3.27 12.26 -19.22
N LYS A 506 2.45 13.27 -18.88
CA LYS A 506 2.32 13.75 -17.51
C LYS A 506 2.00 12.52 -16.66
N PHE A 507 2.98 12.08 -15.87
CA PHE A 507 2.78 11.12 -14.81
C PHE A 507 1.99 11.86 -13.74
N VAL A 508 0.68 12.00 -14.00
CA VAL A 508 -0.28 12.40 -12.98
C VAL A 508 -0.40 11.14 -12.13
N LEU A 509 0.30 11.13 -10.99
CA LEU A 509 -0.10 10.25 -9.90
C LEU A 509 -1.60 10.53 -9.71
N SER A 510 -2.44 9.52 -9.95
CA SER A 510 -3.84 9.64 -9.56
C SER A 510 -3.84 10.04 -8.09
N GLU A 511 -4.72 10.95 -7.67
CA GLU A 511 -4.81 11.38 -6.28
C GLU A 511 -5.05 10.16 -5.34
N GLU A 512 -5.61 9.09 -5.90
CA GLU A 512 -5.80 7.78 -5.26
C GLU A 512 -4.51 6.96 -5.08
N ASP A 513 -3.45 7.24 -5.86
CA ASP A 513 -2.13 6.60 -5.74
C ASP A 513 -1.22 7.27 -4.69
N ALA A 514 -1.57 8.48 -4.23
CA ALA A 514 -0.69 9.32 -3.40
C ALA A 514 -0.46 8.77 -1.98
N TYR A 515 -1.37 7.95 -1.46
CA TYR A 515 -1.21 7.32 -0.15
C TYR A 515 -0.77 5.87 -0.31
N LEU A 516 0.53 5.58 -0.27
CA LEU A 516 1.01 4.21 -0.04
C LEU A 516 0.46 3.77 1.32
N SER A 517 -0.48 2.79 1.37
CA SER A 517 -1.20 2.47 2.62
C SER A 517 -0.25 2.36 3.79
N ASP A 518 -0.63 2.99 4.91
CA ASP A 518 0.01 2.74 6.19
C ASP A 518 0.02 1.21 6.44
N PRO A 519 1.14 0.65 6.94
CA PRO A 519 1.14 -0.70 7.45
C PRO A 519 0.08 -0.83 8.55
N PRO A 520 -0.53 -2.01 8.67
CA PRO A 520 -1.59 -2.23 9.65
C PRO A 520 -1.05 -2.01 11.07
N MET A 521 -1.85 -1.38 11.95
CA MET A 521 -1.46 -0.99 13.32
C MET A 521 -0.90 -2.12 14.22
N TYR A 522 -1.05 -3.40 13.84
CA TYR A 522 -0.57 -4.55 14.61
C TYR A 522 0.81 -5.06 14.18
N GLU A 523 1.36 -4.59 13.06
CA GLU A 523 2.77 -4.81 12.76
C GLU A 523 3.53 -3.72 13.52
N GLU A 524 4.23 -4.12 14.59
CA GLU A 524 5.19 -3.23 15.25
C GLU A 524 6.18 -2.77 14.18
N ASP A 525 5.99 -1.53 13.73
CA ASP A 525 6.79 -0.93 12.69
C ASP A 525 8.23 -0.85 13.22
N GLU A 526 9.10 -1.71 12.70
CA GLU A 526 10.53 -1.65 12.97
C GLU A 526 11.02 -0.22 12.71
N ALA A 527 11.67 0.35 13.71
CA ALA A 527 12.24 1.68 13.61
C ALA A 527 13.71 1.59 13.23
N TYR A 528 14.13 2.46 12.32
CA TYR A 528 15.49 2.51 11.81
C TYR A 528 16.11 3.86 12.13
N VAL A 529 17.37 3.87 12.56
CA VAL A 529 18.17 5.08 12.74
C VAL A 529 19.40 5.03 11.86
N SER A 530 19.81 6.19 11.33
CA SER A 530 21.05 6.28 10.55
C SER A 530 22.26 6.11 11.45
N VAL A 531 23.24 5.33 10.99
CA VAL A 531 24.52 5.15 11.68
C VAL A 531 25.36 6.39 11.43
N THR A 532 25.71 7.09 12.51
CA THR A 532 26.65 8.20 12.46
C THR A 532 27.66 8.08 13.61
N PRO A 533 28.79 8.80 13.53
CA PRO A 533 29.80 8.81 14.58
C PRO A 533 29.24 9.09 15.98
N GLU A 534 28.36 10.07 16.13
CA GLU A 534 27.85 10.44 17.44
C GLU A 534 26.86 9.42 18.02
N LEU A 535 26.18 8.63 17.17
CA LEU A 535 25.35 7.50 17.63
C LEU A 535 26.24 6.40 18.25
N LEU A 536 27.39 6.13 17.63
CA LEU A 536 28.33 5.10 18.06
C LEU A 536 29.27 5.57 19.15
N ALA A 537 29.38 6.88 19.39
CA ALA A 537 30.38 7.45 20.27
C ALA A 537 30.30 6.91 21.70
N ALA A 538 29.10 6.81 22.27
CA ALA A 538 28.91 6.29 23.62
C ALA A 538 29.40 4.82 23.76
N PRO A 539 28.90 3.85 22.97
CA PRO A 539 29.35 2.46 23.10
C PRO A 539 30.82 2.27 22.69
N VAL A 540 31.34 3.04 21.73
CA VAL A 540 32.77 2.99 21.36
C VAL A 540 33.65 3.52 22.50
N ARG A 541 33.30 4.65 23.14
CA ARG A 541 34.04 5.18 24.31
C ARG A 541 34.08 4.18 25.47
N GLU A 542 32.97 3.50 25.73
CA GLU A 542 32.88 2.49 26.79
C GLU A 542 33.84 1.32 26.52
N ILE A 543 33.86 0.80 25.29
CA ILE A 543 34.76 -0.28 24.89
C ILE A 543 36.22 0.19 24.95
N MET A 544 36.52 1.40 24.48
CA MET A 544 37.86 1.98 24.55
C MET A 544 38.34 2.08 26.00
N ARG A 545 37.47 2.54 26.91
CA ARG A 545 37.76 2.62 28.34
C ARG A 545 38.01 1.23 28.94
N ALA A 546 37.16 0.25 28.63
CA ALA A 546 37.31 -1.13 29.12
C ALA A 546 38.59 -1.80 28.63
N LYS A 547 39.04 -1.46 27.42
CA LYS A 547 40.29 -1.97 26.81
C LYS A 547 41.54 -1.18 27.20
N GLY A 548 41.42 -0.13 28.02
CA GLY A 548 42.53 0.72 28.42
C GLY A 548 43.14 1.53 27.28
N ILE A 549 42.37 1.79 26.22
CA ILE A 549 42.78 2.58 25.06
C ILE A 549 42.86 4.05 25.49
N ARG A 550 44.09 4.55 25.68
CA ARG A 550 44.35 5.97 25.95
C ARG A 550 45.31 6.50 24.87
N GLY A 551 44.83 7.42 24.05
CA GLY A 551 45.63 8.13 23.05
C GLY A 551 45.85 7.39 21.72
N LYS A 552 46.64 8.02 20.84
CA LYS A 552 46.79 7.66 19.41
C LYS A 552 47.59 6.37 19.12
N SER A 553 48.23 5.74 20.10
CA SER A 553 49.10 4.56 19.87
C SER A 553 48.49 3.21 20.25
N SER A 554 47.15 3.14 20.35
CA SER A 554 46.47 1.89 20.71
C SER A 554 46.63 0.83 19.63
N LYS A 555 47.00 -0.39 20.06
CA LYS A 555 47.04 -1.59 19.19
C LYS A 555 45.63 -2.13 18.86
N VAL A 556 44.60 -1.66 19.55
CA VAL A 556 43.22 -2.11 19.32
C VAL A 556 42.65 -1.33 18.14
N GLY A 557 42.54 -2.01 17.01
CA GLY A 557 41.96 -1.46 15.78
C GLY A 557 40.43 -1.43 15.79
N ALA A 558 39.85 -0.69 14.86
CA ALA A 558 38.41 -0.56 14.68
C ALA A 558 37.71 -1.92 14.55
N GLU A 559 38.35 -2.90 13.91
CA GLU A 559 37.80 -4.26 13.72
C GLU A 559 37.61 -5.02 15.03
N GLU A 560 38.46 -4.80 16.03
CA GLU A 560 38.32 -5.45 17.34
C GLU A 560 37.13 -4.84 18.09
N ILE A 561 36.99 -3.51 18.05
CA ILE A 561 35.83 -2.81 18.65
C ILE A 561 34.54 -3.20 17.93
N THR A 562 34.53 -3.26 16.60
CA THR A 562 33.37 -3.74 15.83
C THR A 562 32.99 -5.18 16.20
N ARG A 563 33.97 -6.08 16.35
CA ARG A 563 33.71 -7.46 16.81
C ARG A 563 33.09 -7.49 18.20
N TYR A 564 33.53 -6.61 19.08
CA TYR A 564 32.96 -6.48 20.43
C TYR A 564 31.51 -5.97 20.37
N LEU A 565 31.24 -4.87 19.64
CA LEU A 565 29.89 -4.32 19.46
C LEU A 565 28.89 -5.37 18.94
N ARG A 566 29.27 -6.11 17.90
CA ARG A 566 28.43 -7.15 17.29
C ARG A 566 28.12 -8.32 18.23
N ARG A 567 28.99 -8.56 19.22
CA ARG A 567 28.82 -9.66 20.18
C ARG A 567 27.92 -9.25 21.35
N GLU A 568 28.06 -8.03 21.85
CA GLU A 568 27.32 -7.54 23.01
C GLU A 568 25.87 -7.20 22.67
N ASP A 569 25.62 -6.64 21.48
CA ASP A 569 24.29 -6.13 21.12
C ASP A 569 23.95 -6.39 19.65
N ALA A 570 22.85 -7.10 19.44
CA ALA A 570 22.37 -7.51 18.12
C ALA A 570 22.07 -6.33 17.19
N ARG A 571 21.79 -5.13 17.73
CA ARG A 571 21.55 -3.91 16.94
C ARG A 571 22.77 -3.54 16.09
N TRP A 572 23.97 -3.85 16.57
CA TRP A 572 25.23 -3.53 15.90
C TRP A 572 25.73 -4.64 14.98
N ALA A 573 24.97 -5.74 14.80
CA ALA A 573 25.39 -6.94 14.07
C ALA A 573 25.90 -6.64 12.64
N ARG A 574 25.40 -5.58 11.99
CA ARG A 574 25.73 -5.19 10.62
C ARG A 574 26.71 -4.02 10.50
N ILE A 575 27.09 -3.37 11.59
CA ILE A 575 27.99 -2.22 11.54
C ILE A 575 29.37 -2.63 11.02
N GLY A 576 29.89 -1.89 10.04
CA GLY A 576 31.24 -2.08 9.50
C GLY A 576 32.33 -1.39 10.33
N ALA A 577 33.57 -1.84 10.16
CA ALA A 577 34.73 -1.23 10.83
C ALA A 577 34.93 0.24 10.46
N TRP A 578 34.59 0.62 9.23
CA TRP A 578 34.67 2.00 8.73
C TRP A 578 33.89 3.00 9.61
N ALA A 579 32.70 2.63 10.08
CA ALA A 579 31.89 3.52 10.92
C ALA A 579 32.48 3.67 12.33
N VAL A 580 33.10 2.59 12.84
CA VAL A 580 33.80 2.61 14.13
C VAL A 580 35.08 3.43 14.03
N GLU A 581 35.82 3.31 12.93
CA GLU A 581 37.02 4.10 12.66
C GLU A 581 36.70 5.60 12.64
N GLU A 582 35.70 6.02 11.87
CA GLU A 582 35.22 7.41 11.82
C GLU A 582 34.80 7.91 13.22
N THR A 583 34.12 7.07 14.00
CA THR A 583 33.75 7.36 15.39
C THR A 583 34.96 7.53 16.30
N MET A 584 35.97 6.68 16.14
CA MET A 584 37.22 6.77 16.92
C MET A 584 37.98 8.04 16.58
N GLU A 585 38.06 8.42 15.30
CA GLU A 585 38.68 9.68 14.87
C GLU A 585 37.99 10.89 15.50
N MET A 586 36.66 10.89 15.51
CA MET A 586 35.87 11.93 16.18
C MET A 586 36.16 11.99 17.68
N ILE A 587 36.11 10.86 18.39
CA ILE A 587 36.37 10.80 19.85
C ILE A 587 37.80 11.21 20.21
N LEU A 588 38.79 10.87 19.37
CA LEU A 588 40.20 11.21 19.61
C LEU A 588 40.55 12.65 19.19
N GLY A 589 39.67 13.29 18.43
CA GLY A 589 39.76 14.70 18.07
C GLY A 589 39.14 15.64 19.10
N GLU A 590 38.17 15.16 19.87
CA GLU A 590 37.63 15.79 21.10
C GLU A 590 38.67 15.76 22.24
#